data_AF-A0A409XGZ3-F1
#
_entry.id   AF-A0A409XGZ3-F1
#
_cell.length_a   1.000
_cell.length_b   1.000
_cell.length_c   1.000
_cell.angle_alpha   90.00
_cell.angle_beta   90.00
_cell.angle_gamma   90.00
#
_symmetry.space_group_name_H-M   'P 1'
#
loop_
_entity.id
_entity.type
_entity.pdbx_description
1 polymer ?
#
loop_
_entity_poly.entity_id
_entity_poly.type
_entity_poly.pdbx_seq_one_letter_code
_entity_poly.pdbx_strand_id
1 'polypeptide(L)'
;MPASESLLCAFSVTKAAGKESLSCLGNWLAGIHFWHSLNGAPWHGDNALRIAKAGVRKLVPNSAHRDKCPPVTLAHMHALKVGLDPVSPLDAAVWALACVAFWSCCQLGELTVPSLHSFDPAKHVACSAPTVLRSSPGGINSAHFHIPWSKTTHYAGADIIIMSNGDPSDPLAALLNHLAVNAGLPDGAPYFAYRTAEGWSPLTKSAFLARCERIWFIKGLPKMAGHAFCIGGATELLLRGTHPDVVAVQGCWRSKAFLKYWHQIEGILSLFITGSFNADRAAQVSETMEAYHRLHNSSPSS
;
A
#
# COMPACT_ATOMS: atom_id res chain seq x y z
N MET A 1 28.49 22.41 -22.84
CA MET A 1 27.82 21.96 -24.09
C MET A 1 26.73 20.97 -23.71
N PRO A 2 25.53 21.02 -24.33
CA PRO A 2 24.48 20.03 -24.11
C PRO A 2 24.98 18.63 -24.48
N ALA A 3 24.58 17.59 -23.74
CA ALA A 3 24.90 16.21 -24.12
C ALA A 3 24.27 15.87 -25.47
N SER A 4 25.09 15.42 -26.42
CA SER A 4 24.62 14.93 -27.72
C SER A 4 23.84 13.62 -27.55
N GLU A 5 23.00 13.28 -28.53
CA GLU A 5 22.29 12.00 -28.52
C GLU A 5 23.27 10.80 -28.50
N SER A 6 24.35 10.88 -29.26
CA SER A 6 25.41 9.86 -29.28
C SER A 6 26.04 9.64 -27.91
N LEU A 7 26.27 10.71 -27.15
CA LEU A 7 26.80 10.64 -25.80
C LEU A 7 25.79 10.02 -24.82
N LEU A 8 24.50 10.38 -24.93
CA LEU A 8 23.44 9.78 -24.13
C LEU A 8 23.28 8.27 -24.40
N CYS A 9 23.39 7.86 -25.68
CA CYS A 9 23.39 6.46 -26.08
C CYS A 9 24.60 5.71 -25.51
N ALA A 10 25.81 6.26 -25.70
CA ALA A 10 27.04 5.66 -25.20
C ALA A 10 27.02 5.54 -23.67
N PHE A 11 26.58 6.59 -22.97
CA PHE A 11 26.37 6.55 -21.51
C PHE A 11 25.40 5.44 -21.11
N SER A 12 24.25 5.36 -21.79
CA SER A 12 23.22 4.36 -21.48
C SER A 12 23.74 2.93 -21.63
N VAL A 13 24.43 2.63 -22.73
CA VAL A 13 24.97 1.29 -22.98
C VAL A 13 26.13 0.97 -22.02
N THR A 14 27.11 1.87 -21.90
CA THR A 14 28.33 1.60 -21.11
C THR A 14 28.06 1.49 -19.61
N LYS A 15 27.12 2.28 -19.09
CA LYS A 15 26.79 2.31 -17.66
C LYS A 15 25.74 1.30 -17.25
N ALA A 16 24.74 0.99 -18.11
CA ALA A 16 23.62 0.16 -17.68
C ALA A 16 23.57 -1.24 -18.30
N ALA A 17 24.05 -1.45 -19.53
CA ALA A 17 23.94 -2.77 -20.18
C ALA A 17 24.67 -3.85 -19.36
N GLY A 18 23.98 -4.94 -19.00
CA GLY A 18 24.54 -6.04 -18.23
C GLY A 18 24.85 -5.74 -16.75
N LYS A 19 24.63 -4.49 -16.30
CA LYS A 19 25.08 -4.02 -14.97
C LYS A 19 23.93 -3.56 -14.10
N GLU A 20 22.96 -2.86 -14.68
CA GLU A 20 21.95 -2.12 -13.93
C GLU A 20 20.55 -2.39 -14.43
N SER A 21 19.56 -2.11 -13.58
CA SER A 21 18.16 -2.17 -13.97
C SER A 21 17.79 -1.02 -14.92
N LEU A 22 16.77 -1.25 -15.75
CA LEU A 22 16.28 -0.21 -16.67
C LEU A 22 15.71 1.01 -15.93
N SER A 23 15.20 0.83 -14.70
CA SER A 23 14.71 1.95 -13.88
C SER A 23 15.86 2.84 -13.39
N CYS A 24 17.01 2.24 -13.05
CA CYS A 24 18.22 2.97 -12.68
C CYS A 24 18.67 3.89 -13.82
N LEU A 25 18.80 3.34 -15.04
CA LEU A 25 19.10 4.12 -16.23
C LEU A 25 18.07 5.23 -16.49
N GLY A 26 16.78 4.93 -16.31
CA GLY A 26 15.71 5.92 -16.41
C GLY A 26 15.89 7.10 -15.47
N ASN A 27 16.26 6.84 -14.21
CA ASN A 27 16.51 7.88 -13.21
C ASN A 27 17.74 8.72 -13.56
N TRP A 28 18.82 8.09 -14.04
CA TRP A 28 20.01 8.83 -14.49
C TRP A 28 19.69 9.76 -15.66
N LEU A 29 19.00 9.26 -16.69
CA LEU A 29 18.60 10.06 -17.84
C LEU A 29 17.64 11.19 -17.45
N ALA A 30 16.76 10.97 -16.47
CA ALA A 30 15.90 12.01 -15.92
C ALA A 30 16.72 13.11 -15.22
N GLY A 31 17.75 12.74 -14.46
CA GLY A 31 18.68 13.70 -13.85
C GLY A 31 19.45 14.52 -14.88
N ILE A 32 19.95 13.89 -15.95
CA ILE A 32 20.63 14.58 -17.05
C ILE A 32 19.65 15.52 -17.77
N HIS A 33 18.43 15.07 -18.06
CA HIS A 33 17.40 15.89 -18.70
C HIS A 33 17.00 17.09 -17.84
N PHE A 34 16.88 16.90 -16.52
CA PHE A 34 16.64 17.99 -15.57
C PHE A 34 17.78 19.03 -15.59
N TRP A 35 19.04 18.58 -15.60
CA TRP A 35 20.18 19.47 -15.72
C TRP A 35 20.15 20.28 -17.02
N HIS A 36 19.82 19.66 -18.16
CA HIS A 36 19.65 20.38 -19.43
C HIS A 36 18.59 21.47 -19.31
N SER A 37 17.42 21.11 -18.77
CA SER A 37 16.29 22.02 -18.60
C SER A 37 16.63 23.22 -17.71
N LEU A 38 17.31 22.98 -16.58
CA LEU A 38 17.72 24.03 -15.63
C LEU A 38 18.70 25.02 -16.26
N ASN A 39 19.57 24.56 -17.17
CA ASN A 39 20.59 25.37 -17.82
C ASN A 39 20.14 25.95 -19.18
N GLY A 40 18.86 25.81 -19.55
CA GLY A 40 18.35 26.25 -20.85
C GLY A 40 19.02 25.54 -22.04
N ALA A 41 19.61 24.37 -21.81
CA ALA A 41 20.29 23.59 -22.84
C ALA A 41 19.28 22.68 -23.57
N PRO A 42 19.36 22.56 -24.92
CA PRO A 42 18.49 21.66 -25.67
C PRO A 42 18.68 20.21 -25.24
N TRP A 43 17.58 19.47 -25.13
CA TRP A 43 17.60 18.03 -24.91
C TRP A 43 17.63 17.30 -26.25
N HIS A 44 18.64 16.45 -26.47
CA HIS A 44 18.84 15.72 -27.71
C HIS A 44 18.49 14.23 -27.61
N GLY A 45 17.76 13.79 -26.58
CA GLY A 45 17.35 12.39 -26.46
C GLY A 45 16.15 12.07 -27.35
N ASP A 46 16.38 11.39 -28.47
CA ASP A 46 15.37 11.06 -29.48
C ASP A 46 15.40 9.55 -29.82
N ASN A 47 15.30 9.18 -31.10
CA ASN A 47 15.10 7.80 -31.55
C ASN A 47 16.29 6.89 -31.25
N ALA A 48 17.54 7.37 -31.38
CA ALA A 48 18.71 6.54 -31.13
C ALA A 48 18.80 6.20 -29.64
N LEU A 49 18.49 7.15 -28.76
CA LEU A 49 18.43 6.90 -27.32
C LEU A 49 17.33 5.89 -26.96
N ARG A 50 16.17 5.97 -27.64
CA ARG A 50 15.09 5.00 -27.48
C ARG A 50 15.52 3.59 -27.86
N ILE A 51 16.23 3.43 -28.98
CA ILE A 51 16.78 2.14 -29.43
C ILE A 51 17.84 1.64 -28.43
N ALA A 52 18.76 2.50 -27.98
CA ALA A 52 19.77 2.15 -26.99
C ALA A 52 19.14 1.64 -25.69
N LYS A 53 18.09 2.31 -25.18
CA LYS A 53 17.32 1.86 -24.02
C LYS A 53 16.64 0.50 -24.25
N ALA A 54 16.15 0.24 -25.46
CA ALA A 54 15.58 -1.06 -25.82
C ALA A 54 16.65 -2.17 -25.86
N GLY A 55 17.85 -1.86 -26.34
CA GLY A 55 19.01 -2.75 -26.30
C GLY A 55 19.44 -3.07 -24.87
N VAL A 56 19.62 -2.03 -24.03
CA VAL A 56 19.95 -2.19 -22.60
C VAL A 56 18.91 -3.08 -21.91
N ARG A 57 17.62 -2.88 -22.18
CA ARG A 57 16.55 -3.70 -21.60
C ARG A 57 16.73 -5.20 -21.84
N LYS A 58 17.18 -5.59 -23.03
CA LYS A 58 17.43 -7.00 -23.39
C LYS A 58 18.65 -7.59 -22.69
N LEU A 59 19.55 -6.72 -22.20
CA LEU A 59 20.79 -7.07 -21.53
C LEU A 59 20.72 -6.85 -20.01
N VAL A 60 19.54 -6.52 -19.46
CA VAL A 60 19.39 -6.39 -18.00
C VAL A 60 19.66 -7.78 -17.39
N PRO A 61 20.62 -7.89 -16.46
CA PRO A 61 20.93 -9.19 -15.86
C PRO A 61 19.74 -9.64 -15.01
N ASN A 62 19.50 -10.96 -14.93
CA ASN A 62 18.44 -11.52 -14.09
C ASN A 62 18.56 -11.07 -12.62
N SER A 63 19.78 -10.85 -12.12
CA SER A 63 20.05 -10.30 -10.78
C SER A 63 19.55 -8.87 -10.57
N ALA A 64 19.35 -8.09 -11.64
CA ALA A 64 18.79 -6.75 -11.59
C ALA A 64 17.24 -6.74 -11.67
N HIS A 65 16.62 -7.89 -11.92
CA HIS A 65 15.19 -8.08 -11.69
C HIS A 65 14.97 -8.26 -10.19
N ARG A 66 14.25 -7.33 -9.58
CA ARG A 66 13.77 -7.54 -8.20
C ARG A 66 12.60 -8.51 -8.24
N ASP A 67 12.72 -9.59 -7.49
CA ASP A 67 11.57 -10.45 -7.18
C ASP A 67 10.44 -9.60 -6.58
N LYS A 68 9.20 -10.00 -6.88
CA LYS A 68 8.04 -9.37 -6.25
C LYS A 68 8.14 -9.57 -4.74
N CYS A 69 8.05 -8.48 -3.98
CA CYS A 69 8.07 -8.52 -2.52
C CYS A 69 6.91 -9.41 -2.05
N PRO A 70 7.16 -10.50 -1.31
CA PRO A 70 6.09 -11.38 -0.88
C PRO A 70 5.13 -10.63 0.06
N PRO A 71 3.81 -10.92 0.00
CA PRO A 71 2.82 -10.30 0.88
C PRO A 71 2.92 -10.84 2.31
N VAL A 72 2.72 -9.97 3.30
CA VAL A 72 2.31 -10.44 4.64
C VAL A 72 1.01 -11.22 4.45
N THR A 73 0.87 -12.38 5.07
CA THR A 73 -0.33 -13.23 4.93
C THR A 73 -1.11 -13.26 6.24
N LEU A 74 -2.34 -13.79 6.21
CA LEU A 74 -3.09 -14.02 7.47
C LEU A 74 -2.31 -14.89 8.46
N ALA A 75 -1.53 -15.87 7.99
CA ALA A 75 -0.66 -16.66 8.87
C ALA A 75 0.35 -15.79 9.64
N HIS A 76 0.91 -14.77 8.98
CA HIS A 76 1.77 -13.78 9.66
C HIS A 76 0.97 -12.94 10.67
N MET A 77 -0.24 -12.50 10.32
CA MET A 77 -1.09 -11.70 11.20
C MET A 77 -1.54 -12.49 12.43
N HIS A 78 -1.95 -13.75 12.26
CA HIS A 78 -2.35 -14.63 13.36
C HIS A 78 -1.16 -15.03 14.22
N ALA A 79 0.03 -15.22 13.63
CA ALA A 79 1.26 -15.41 14.39
C ALA A 79 1.56 -14.20 15.30
N LEU A 80 1.38 -12.97 14.80
CA LEU A 80 1.51 -11.75 15.61
C LEU A 80 0.47 -11.72 16.73
N LYS A 81 -0.81 -12.02 16.45
CA LYS A 81 -1.86 -12.05 17.47
C LYS A 81 -1.53 -12.98 18.63
N VAL A 82 -0.96 -14.15 18.34
CA VAL A 82 -0.57 -15.15 19.35
C VAL A 82 0.71 -14.74 20.10
N GLY A 83 1.63 -14.04 19.43
CA GLY A 83 2.94 -13.69 20.00
C GLY A 83 3.01 -12.34 20.73
N LEU A 84 2.00 -11.48 20.58
CA LEU A 84 1.92 -10.16 21.19
C LEU A 84 1.06 -10.20 22.46
N ASP A 85 1.52 -9.53 23.51
CA ASP A 85 0.77 -9.36 24.76
C ASP A 85 -0.22 -8.18 24.63
N PRO A 86 -1.55 -8.41 24.70
CA PRO A 86 -2.54 -7.35 24.51
C PRO A 86 -2.53 -6.27 25.59
N VAL A 87 -1.99 -6.54 26.80
CA VAL A 87 -1.90 -5.56 27.89
C VAL A 87 -0.57 -4.82 27.92
N SER A 88 0.43 -5.28 27.18
CA SER A 88 1.71 -4.59 27.04
C SER A 88 1.55 -3.33 26.17
N PRO A 89 1.95 -2.13 26.65
CA PRO A 89 1.86 -0.88 25.89
C PRO A 89 2.48 -0.93 24.49
N LEU A 90 3.68 -1.49 24.37
CA LEU A 90 4.39 -1.63 23.10
C LEU A 90 3.67 -2.62 22.17
N ASP A 91 3.28 -3.78 22.70
CA ASP A 91 2.68 -4.83 21.89
C ASP A 91 1.27 -4.46 21.42
N ALA A 92 0.50 -3.73 22.23
CA ALA A 92 -0.77 -3.15 21.82
C ALA A 92 -0.60 -2.17 20.64
N ALA A 93 0.41 -1.31 20.69
CA ALA A 93 0.73 -0.37 19.60
C ALA A 93 1.19 -1.09 18.33
N VAL A 94 2.08 -2.08 18.46
CA VAL A 94 2.53 -2.92 17.35
C VAL A 94 1.35 -3.67 16.73
N TRP A 95 0.47 -4.22 17.55
CA TRP A 95 -0.69 -4.98 17.09
C TRP A 95 -1.69 -4.11 16.32
N ALA A 96 -2.05 -2.95 16.88
CA ALA A 96 -2.93 -2.00 16.24
C ALA A 96 -2.36 -1.53 14.90
N LEU A 97 -1.08 -1.14 14.87
CA LEU A 97 -0.43 -0.68 13.66
C LEU A 97 -0.39 -1.76 12.58
N ALA A 98 -0.07 -3.00 12.95
CA ALA A 98 -0.05 -4.14 12.02
C ALA A 98 -1.43 -4.36 11.38
N CYS A 99 -2.49 -4.38 12.19
CA CYS A 99 -3.85 -4.60 11.70
C CYS A 99 -4.34 -3.46 10.81
N VAL A 100 -4.10 -2.21 11.21
CA VAL A 100 -4.47 -1.04 10.41
C VAL A 100 -3.69 -1.02 9.09
N ALA A 101 -2.37 -1.23 9.12
CA ALA A 101 -1.55 -1.27 7.91
C ALA A 101 -1.98 -2.37 6.94
N PHE A 102 -2.36 -3.54 7.47
CA PHE A 102 -2.84 -4.66 6.68
C PHE A 102 -4.24 -4.35 6.10
N TRP A 103 -5.27 -4.23 6.95
CA TRP A 103 -6.66 -4.14 6.49
C TRP A 103 -7.05 -2.81 5.85
N SER A 104 -6.31 -1.74 6.15
CA SER A 104 -6.48 -0.44 5.48
C SER A 104 -5.50 -0.24 4.34
N CYS A 105 -4.71 -1.27 4.01
CA CYS A 105 -3.72 -1.25 2.94
C CYS A 105 -2.73 -0.08 3.01
N CYS A 106 -2.43 0.43 4.21
CA CYS A 106 -1.57 1.58 4.40
C CYS A 106 -0.09 1.21 4.26
N GLN A 107 0.72 2.17 3.84
CA GLN A 107 2.16 2.04 3.92
C GLN A 107 2.61 2.36 5.35
N LEU A 108 3.57 1.61 5.90
CA LEU A 108 4.06 1.89 7.25
C LEU A 108 4.60 3.32 7.43
N GLY A 109 5.10 3.96 6.36
CA GLY A 109 5.57 5.34 6.44
C GLY A 109 4.47 6.37 6.71
N GLU A 110 3.20 6.00 6.50
CA GLU A 110 2.03 6.83 6.81
C GLU A 110 1.63 6.71 8.30
N LEU A 111 2.04 5.63 8.96
CA LEU A 111 1.60 5.27 10.31
C LEU A 111 2.71 5.31 11.37
N THR A 112 3.98 5.31 10.95
CA THR A 112 5.15 5.27 11.85
C THR A 112 5.99 6.53 11.70
N VAL A 113 6.81 6.81 12.72
CA VAL A 113 7.87 7.82 12.61
C VAL A 113 9.19 7.19 12.15
N PRO A 114 10.05 7.92 11.40
CA PRO A 114 11.36 7.43 10.98
C PRO A 114 12.32 7.08 12.13
N SER A 115 12.31 7.89 13.17
CA SER A 115 13.20 7.83 14.35
C SER A 115 12.56 8.49 15.57
N LEU A 116 13.14 8.28 16.75
CA LEU A 116 12.60 8.76 18.04
C LEU A 116 12.40 10.28 18.11
N HIS A 117 13.20 11.07 17.38
CA HIS A 117 13.18 12.53 17.42
C HIS A 117 12.67 13.16 16.11
N SER A 118 12.06 12.36 15.24
CA SER A 118 11.62 12.81 13.90
C SER A 118 10.12 12.99 13.78
N PHE A 119 9.41 13.06 14.91
CA PHE A 119 7.99 13.41 14.88
C PHE A 119 7.81 14.83 14.32
N ASP A 120 6.81 14.98 13.46
CA ASP A 120 6.51 16.20 12.72
C ASP A 120 4.99 16.19 12.52
N PRO A 121 4.23 17.04 13.22
CA PRO A 121 2.77 17.04 13.14
C PRO A 121 2.24 17.43 11.74
N ALA A 122 3.07 18.02 10.88
CA ALA A 122 2.70 18.29 9.49
C ALA A 122 2.78 17.02 8.61
N LYS A 123 3.40 15.95 9.09
CA LYS A 123 3.60 14.70 8.33
C LYS A 123 3.10 13.44 9.04
N HIS A 124 3.01 13.47 10.36
CA HIS A 124 2.71 12.33 11.19
C HIS A 124 1.45 12.59 12.02
N VAL A 125 0.61 11.58 12.15
CA VAL A 125 -0.61 11.65 12.97
C VAL A 125 -0.23 11.79 14.43
N ALA A 126 -0.80 12.79 15.10
CA ALA A 126 -0.66 12.99 16.54
C ALA A 126 -1.75 12.21 17.31
N CYS A 127 -1.52 11.86 18.57
CA CYS A 127 -2.53 11.27 19.45
C CYS A 127 -3.77 12.15 19.63
N SER A 128 -3.61 13.47 19.52
CA SER A 128 -4.71 14.44 19.53
C SER A 128 -5.58 14.41 18.27
N ALA A 129 -5.17 13.72 17.21
CA ALA A 129 -5.97 13.60 15.99
C ALA A 129 -7.28 12.86 16.30
N PRO A 130 -8.45 13.42 15.91
CA PRO A 130 -9.73 12.82 16.21
C PRO A 130 -9.87 11.48 15.51
N THR A 131 -10.31 10.48 16.26
CA THR A 131 -10.70 9.16 15.73
C THR A 131 -12.22 9.10 15.73
N VAL A 132 -12.82 9.14 14.54
CA VAL A 132 -14.27 9.21 14.42
C VAL A 132 -14.83 7.81 14.23
N LEU A 133 -15.54 7.33 15.24
CA LEU A 133 -16.27 6.07 15.21
C LEU A 133 -17.60 6.24 14.49
N ARG A 134 -17.95 5.28 13.63
CA ARG A 134 -19.26 5.20 12.98
C ARG A 134 -19.82 3.79 13.07
N SER A 135 -21.11 3.70 13.35
CA SER A 135 -21.89 2.47 13.26
C SER A 135 -22.85 2.60 12.09
N SER A 136 -22.77 1.66 11.15
CA SER A 136 -23.71 1.55 10.05
C SER A 136 -25.02 0.90 10.52
N PRO A 137 -26.18 1.23 9.92
CA PRO A 137 -27.45 0.55 10.20
C PRO A 137 -27.39 -0.98 10.06
N GLY A 138 -26.44 -1.50 9.27
CA GLY A 138 -26.17 -2.94 9.15
C GLY A 138 -25.32 -3.56 10.26
N GLY A 139 -25.08 -2.84 11.38
CA GLY A 139 -24.28 -3.32 12.51
C GLY A 139 -22.77 -3.29 12.30
N ILE A 140 -22.30 -2.77 11.15
CA ILE A 140 -20.88 -2.67 10.84
C ILE A 140 -20.30 -1.45 11.53
N ASN A 141 -19.34 -1.69 12.44
CA ASN A 141 -18.60 -0.63 13.11
C ASN A 141 -17.33 -0.29 12.31
N SER A 142 -17.02 0.99 12.28
CA SER A 142 -15.85 1.53 11.60
C SER A 142 -15.25 2.70 12.37
N ALA A 143 -13.98 2.96 12.12
CA ALA A 143 -13.28 4.15 12.55
C ALA A 143 -12.62 4.80 11.35
N HIS A 144 -12.35 6.11 11.42
CA HIS A 144 -11.37 6.73 10.55
C HIS A 144 -10.61 7.82 11.30
N PHE A 145 -9.39 8.06 10.85
CA PHE A 145 -8.56 9.19 11.24
C PHE A 145 -7.82 9.73 10.03
N HIS A 146 -7.43 11.00 10.08
CA HIS A 146 -6.74 11.68 9.00
C HIS A 146 -5.23 11.58 9.15
N ILE A 147 -4.53 11.19 8.08
CA ILE A 147 -3.07 11.32 7.96
C ILE A 147 -2.72 12.68 7.34
N PRO A 148 -1.86 13.51 7.96
CA PRO A 148 -1.52 14.83 7.42
C PRO A 148 -0.75 14.78 6.10
N TRP A 149 -0.03 13.68 5.85
CA TRP A 149 0.82 13.55 4.67
C TRP A 149 0.82 12.14 4.09
N SER A 150 0.77 12.06 2.76
CA SER A 150 1.08 10.84 2.03
C SER A 150 1.93 11.16 0.80
N LYS A 151 2.56 10.15 0.20
CA LYS A 151 3.36 10.33 -1.02
C LYS A 151 2.52 10.84 -2.22
N THR A 152 1.22 10.52 -2.27
CA THR A 152 0.37 10.81 -3.43
C THR A 152 -0.46 12.07 -3.25
N THR A 153 -0.79 12.45 -2.01
CA THR A 153 -1.61 13.62 -1.70
C THR A 153 -0.82 14.74 -1.04
N HIS A 154 0.45 14.51 -0.68
CA HIS A 154 1.29 15.47 0.06
C HIS A 154 0.53 15.99 1.29
N TYR A 155 0.58 17.29 1.56
CA TYR A 155 -0.07 17.92 2.72
C TYR A 155 -1.61 18.00 2.65
N ALA A 156 -2.23 17.56 1.55
CA ALA A 156 -3.68 17.35 1.55
C ALA A 156 -4.08 16.13 2.37
N GLY A 157 -3.12 15.27 2.73
CA GLY A 157 -3.36 14.12 3.59
C GLY A 157 -4.29 13.08 2.96
N ALA A 158 -4.76 12.15 3.78
CA ALA A 158 -5.76 11.16 3.40
C ALA A 158 -6.49 10.64 4.64
N ASP A 159 -7.71 10.14 4.48
CA ASP A 159 -8.42 9.47 5.56
C ASP A 159 -8.13 7.97 5.50
N ILE A 160 -7.67 7.43 6.62
CA ILE A 160 -7.52 5.98 6.80
C ILE A 160 -8.83 5.45 7.35
N ILE A 161 -9.47 4.56 6.59
CA ILE A 161 -10.75 3.95 6.94
C ILE A 161 -10.50 2.55 7.50
N ILE A 162 -10.95 2.34 8.72
CA ILE A 162 -10.77 1.11 9.49
C ILE A 162 -12.13 0.45 9.67
N MET A 163 -12.30 -0.71 9.07
CA MET A 163 -13.55 -1.47 9.10
C MET A 163 -13.38 -2.67 10.02
N SER A 164 -14.34 -2.90 10.93
CA SER A 164 -14.42 -4.18 11.62
C SER A 164 -14.75 -5.28 10.62
N ASN A 165 -14.07 -6.42 10.74
CA ASN A 165 -14.13 -7.53 9.78
C ASN A 165 -14.31 -8.90 10.44
N GLY A 166 -14.34 -8.97 11.78
CA GLY A 166 -14.56 -10.22 12.53
C GLY A 166 -13.41 -11.22 12.48
N ASP A 167 -12.29 -10.90 11.83
CA ASP A 167 -11.08 -11.72 11.84
C ASP A 167 -10.37 -11.61 13.21
N PRO A 168 -9.58 -12.61 13.64
CA PRO A 168 -8.70 -12.45 14.80
C PRO A 168 -7.76 -11.23 14.72
N SER A 169 -7.49 -10.74 13.51
CA SER A 169 -6.76 -9.51 13.19
C SER A 169 -7.66 -8.28 12.94
N ASP A 170 -8.85 -8.24 13.52
CA ASP A 170 -9.78 -7.11 13.40
C ASP A 170 -9.10 -5.77 13.76
N PRO A 171 -9.01 -4.83 12.79
CA PRO A 171 -8.23 -3.62 12.97
C PRO A 171 -8.92 -2.60 13.88
N LEU A 172 -10.25 -2.63 13.98
CA LEU A 172 -10.99 -1.74 14.86
C LEU A 172 -10.79 -2.15 16.33
N ALA A 173 -10.95 -3.44 16.64
CA ALA A 173 -10.71 -3.97 17.97
C ALA A 173 -9.24 -3.76 18.40
N ALA A 174 -8.29 -3.99 17.48
CA ALA A 174 -6.87 -3.75 17.76
C ALA A 174 -6.58 -2.27 18.04
N LEU A 175 -7.14 -1.34 17.24
CA LEU A 175 -6.99 0.10 17.46
C LEU A 175 -7.59 0.54 18.80
N LEU A 176 -8.82 0.11 19.12
CA LEU A 176 -9.46 0.46 20.39
C LEU A 176 -8.68 -0.07 21.60
N ASN A 177 -8.12 -1.29 21.52
CA ASN A 177 -7.23 -1.81 22.56
C ASN A 177 -5.99 -0.94 22.75
N HIS A 178 -5.34 -0.52 21.65
CA HIS A 178 -4.20 0.39 21.72
C HIS A 178 -4.55 1.72 22.37
N LEU A 179 -5.65 2.35 21.96
CA LEU A 179 -6.08 3.63 22.54
C LEU A 179 -6.40 3.52 24.05
N ALA A 180 -6.94 2.38 24.49
CA ALA A 180 -7.19 2.11 25.91
C ALA A 180 -5.88 1.84 26.69
N VAL A 181 -5.03 0.95 26.18
CA VAL A 181 -3.76 0.55 26.81
C VAL A 181 -2.72 1.66 26.77
N ASN A 182 -2.81 2.61 25.85
CA ASN A 182 -1.94 3.77 25.75
C ASN A 182 -2.69 5.09 26.00
N ALA A 183 -3.76 5.07 26.81
CA ALA A 183 -4.47 6.28 27.23
C ALA A 183 -3.57 7.22 28.07
N GLY A 184 -3.83 8.53 27.96
CA GLY A 184 -3.15 9.56 28.75
C GLY A 184 -1.80 10.01 28.21
N LEU A 185 -1.47 9.66 26.96
CA LEU A 185 -0.30 10.21 26.27
C LEU A 185 -0.49 11.70 25.95
N PRO A 186 0.59 12.50 25.88
CA PRO A 186 0.49 13.91 25.50
C PRO A 186 -0.08 14.09 24.08
N ASP A 187 -0.82 15.19 23.86
CA ASP A 187 -1.44 15.52 22.58
C ASP A 187 -0.48 15.55 21.39
N GLY A 188 0.79 15.89 21.64
CA GLY A 188 1.87 15.95 20.66
C GLY A 188 2.64 14.63 20.46
N ALA A 189 2.25 13.54 21.12
CA ALA A 189 2.83 12.22 20.85
C ALA A 189 2.30 11.67 19.50
N PRO A 190 3.06 10.86 18.76
CA PRO A 190 2.54 10.21 17.56
C PRO A 190 1.44 9.20 17.89
N TYR A 191 0.51 9.00 16.97
CA TYR A 191 -0.73 8.23 17.17
C TYR A 191 -0.53 6.79 17.66
N PHE A 192 0.52 6.10 17.18
CA PHE A 192 0.90 4.76 17.65
C PHE A 192 2.03 4.77 18.70
N ALA A 193 2.24 5.87 19.42
CA ALA A 193 3.16 5.91 20.56
C ALA A 193 2.66 5.05 21.70
N TYR A 194 3.58 4.60 22.56
CA TYR A 194 3.27 3.71 23.68
C TYR A 194 3.90 4.19 24.98
N ARG A 195 3.28 3.80 26.10
CA ARG A 195 3.77 4.13 27.44
C ARG A 195 5.06 3.36 27.78
N THR A 196 5.96 4.02 28.48
CA THR A 196 7.22 3.46 29.00
C THR A 196 7.38 3.83 30.48
N ALA A 197 8.33 3.21 31.17
CA ALA A 197 8.63 3.56 32.56
C ALA A 197 9.09 5.03 32.72
N GLU A 198 9.70 5.60 31.68
CA GLU A 198 10.20 6.99 31.65
C GLU A 198 9.18 7.98 31.08
N GLY A 199 7.97 7.52 30.76
CA GLY A 199 6.91 8.33 30.16
C GLY A 199 6.31 7.64 28.94
N TRP A 200 6.83 7.97 27.75
CA TRP A 200 6.34 7.40 26.49
C TRP A 200 7.42 7.35 25.42
N SER A 201 7.19 6.55 24.39
CA SER A 201 8.10 6.43 23.24
C SER A 201 7.30 6.32 21.93
N PRO A 202 7.76 6.95 20.85
CA PRO A 202 7.12 6.79 19.55
C PRO A 202 7.42 5.40 18.96
N LEU A 203 6.43 4.80 18.31
CA LEU A 203 6.65 3.55 17.57
C LEU A 203 7.34 3.85 16.23
N THR A 204 8.65 3.62 16.18
CA THR A 204 9.42 3.77 14.94
C THR A 204 9.19 2.59 14.01
N LYS A 205 9.37 2.81 12.70
CA LYS A 205 9.29 1.73 11.70
C LYS A 205 10.25 0.58 12.01
N SER A 206 11.46 0.89 12.50
CA SER A 206 12.47 -0.12 12.82
C SER A 206 12.08 -0.94 14.06
N ALA A 207 11.57 -0.29 15.11
CA ALA A 207 11.11 -0.98 16.33
C ALA A 207 9.90 -1.89 16.02
N PHE A 208 8.95 -1.39 15.24
CA PHE A 208 7.80 -2.17 14.76
C PHE A 208 8.23 -3.43 14.00
N LEU A 209 9.07 -3.28 12.96
CA LEU A 209 9.52 -4.41 12.16
C LEU A 209 10.35 -5.40 12.97
N ALA A 210 11.24 -4.92 13.86
CA ALA A 210 12.03 -5.78 14.73
C ALA A 210 11.14 -6.64 15.65
N ARG A 211 10.06 -6.06 16.19
CA ARG A 211 9.11 -6.80 17.03
C ARG A 211 8.36 -7.88 16.22
N CYS A 212 7.87 -7.54 15.03
CA CYS A 212 7.21 -8.50 14.14
C CYS A 212 8.15 -9.64 13.72
N GLU A 213 9.36 -9.30 13.29
CA GLU A 213 10.38 -10.25 12.85
C GLU A 213 10.74 -11.25 13.94
N ARG A 214 10.85 -10.82 15.20
CA ARG A 214 11.12 -11.72 16.32
C ARG A 214 10.03 -12.79 16.46
N ILE A 215 8.77 -12.41 16.34
CA ILE A 215 7.63 -13.34 16.47
C ILE A 215 7.58 -14.28 15.27
N TRP A 216 7.72 -13.74 14.05
CA TRP A 216 7.73 -14.54 12.84
C TRP A 216 8.88 -15.55 12.82
N PHE A 217 10.08 -15.15 13.25
CA PHE A 217 11.22 -16.05 13.39
C PHE A 217 10.92 -17.24 14.31
N ILE A 218 10.35 -16.99 15.50
CA ILE A 218 9.95 -18.06 16.44
C ILE A 218 8.91 -19.00 15.81
N LYS A 219 8.06 -18.50 14.92
CA LYS A 219 7.01 -19.26 14.23
C LYS A 219 7.47 -19.86 12.89
N GLY A 220 8.76 -19.75 12.54
CA GLY A 220 9.30 -20.28 11.27
C GLY A 220 8.81 -19.54 10.02
N LEU A 221 8.35 -18.29 10.17
CA LEU A 221 7.88 -17.45 9.07
C LEU A 221 8.99 -16.50 8.58
N PRO A 222 9.01 -16.18 7.28
CA PRO A 222 10.04 -15.33 6.70
C PRO A 222 9.97 -13.89 7.23
N LYS A 223 11.11 -13.20 7.19
CA LYS A 223 11.18 -11.76 7.42
C LYS A 223 10.50 -11.00 6.29
N MET A 224 9.67 -10.02 6.64
CA MET A 224 8.90 -9.23 5.68
C MET A 224 9.31 -7.77 5.69
N ALA A 225 9.35 -7.14 4.51
CA ALA A 225 9.55 -5.71 4.41
C ALA A 225 8.28 -4.94 4.83
N GLY A 226 8.43 -3.71 5.30
CA GLY A 226 7.27 -2.91 5.71
C GLY A 226 6.21 -2.69 4.62
N HIS A 227 6.63 -2.66 3.34
CA HIS A 227 5.69 -2.55 2.24
C HIS A 227 4.78 -3.79 2.07
N ALA A 228 5.20 -4.94 2.61
CA ALA A 228 4.48 -6.20 2.49
C ALA A 228 3.13 -6.23 3.23
N PHE A 229 2.90 -5.37 4.22
CA PHE A 229 1.59 -5.24 4.88
C PHE A 229 0.53 -4.72 3.90
N CYS A 230 0.84 -3.62 3.21
CA CYS A 230 -0.01 -3.03 2.16
C CYS A 230 -0.29 -4.05 1.03
N ILE A 231 0.74 -4.79 0.58
CA ILE A 231 0.57 -5.87 -0.41
C ILE A 231 -0.32 -6.99 0.13
N GLY A 232 -0.09 -7.40 1.37
CA GLY A 232 -0.84 -8.45 2.05
C GLY A 232 -2.32 -8.14 2.16
N GLY A 233 -2.64 -6.95 2.69
CA GLY A 233 -4.01 -6.47 2.81
C GLY A 233 -4.76 -6.42 1.49
N ALA A 234 -4.12 -5.84 0.45
CA ALA A 234 -4.72 -5.77 -0.87
C ALA A 234 -5.01 -7.16 -1.43
N THR A 235 -4.05 -8.07 -1.29
CA THR A 235 -4.18 -9.45 -1.75
C THR A 235 -5.32 -10.17 -1.01
N GLU A 236 -5.38 -10.05 0.31
CA GLU A 236 -6.40 -10.68 1.14
C GLU A 236 -7.81 -10.14 0.82
N LEU A 237 -7.97 -8.83 0.68
CA LEU A 237 -9.26 -8.24 0.31
C LEU A 237 -9.75 -8.72 -1.06
N LEU A 238 -8.85 -8.81 -2.05
CA LEU A 238 -9.17 -9.34 -3.38
C LEU A 238 -9.54 -10.83 -3.33
N LEU A 239 -8.83 -11.63 -2.53
CA LEU A 239 -9.14 -13.05 -2.32
C LEU A 239 -10.46 -13.27 -1.56
N ARG A 240 -10.89 -12.28 -0.77
CA ARG A 240 -12.25 -12.25 -0.18
C ARG A 240 -13.33 -11.73 -1.13
N GLY A 241 -12.99 -11.49 -2.40
CA GLY A 241 -13.93 -11.03 -3.43
C GLY A 241 -14.25 -9.53 -3.38
N THR A 242 -13.50 -8.74 -2.61
CA THR A 242 -13.68 -7.28 -2.55
C THR A 242 -13.33 -6.68 -3.90
N HIS A 243 -14.25 -5.93 -4.50
CA HIS A 243 -14.05 -5.36 -5.84
C HIS A 243 -12.75 -4.54 -5.91
N PRO A 244 -11.95 -4.65 -6.99
CA PRO A 244 -10.68 -3.95 -7.12
C PRO A 244 -10.75 -2.45 -6.89
N ASP A 245 -11.81 -1.79 -7.31
CA ASP A 245 -11.98 -0.34 -7.11
C ASP A 245 -12.19 0.00 -5.62
N VAL A 246 -12.86 -0.87 -4.86
CA VAL A 246 -13.02 -0.69 -3.41
C VAL A 246 -11.67 -0.88 -2.71
N VAL A 247 -10.88 -1.88 -3.10
CA VAL A 247 -9.51 -2.05 -2.61
C VAL A 247 -8.63 -0.85 -2.97
N ALA A 248 -8.78 -0.32 -4.20
CA ALA A 248 -8.08 0.86 -4.67
C ALA A 248 -8.38 2.09 -3.80
N VAL A 249 -9.66 2.30 -3.48
CA VAL A 249 -10.12 3.37 -2.56
C VAL A 249 -9.58 3.15 -1.15
N GLN A 250 -9.66 1.93 -0.62
CA GLN A 250 -9.20 1.57 0.72
C GLN A 250 -7.71 1.89 0.93
N GLY A 251 -6.85 1.50 -0.02
CA GLY A 251 -5.41 1.81 0.03
C GLY A 251 -5.03 3.18 -0.54
N CYS A 252 -5.99 4.09 -0.74
CA CYS A 252 -5.76 5.45 -1.24
C CYS A 252 -5.01 5.52 -2.59
N TRP A 253 -5.17 4.51 -3.46
CA TRP A 253 -4.51 4.44 -4.75
C TRP A 253 -5.24 5.26 -5.82
N ARG A 254 -4.59 6.31 -6.31
CA ARG A 254 -5.11 7.14 -7.42
C ARG A 254 -4.80 6.62 -8.82
N SER A 255 -3.97 5.58 -8.93
CA SER A 255 -3.50 5.05 -10.22
C SER A 255 -3.60 3.53 -10.28
N LYS A 256 -3.60 2.99 -11.50
CA LYS A 256 -3.53 1.55 -11.77
C LYS A 256 -2.23 0.88 -11.31
N ALA A 257 -1.32 1.60 -10.65
CA ALA A 257 -0.16 1.00 -10.00
C ALA A 257 -0.55 -0.07 -8.97
N PHE A 258 -1.76 0.01 -8.40
CA PHE A 258 -2.29 -1.00 -7.47
C PHE A 258 -2.39 -2.41 -8.09
N LEU A 259 -2.47 -2.54 -9.43
CA LEU A 259 -2.47 -3.84 -10.10
C LEU A 259 -1.18 -4.64 -9.87
N LYS A 260 -0.08 -3.96 -9.52
CA LYS A 260 1.19 -4.63 -9.15
C LYS A 260 1.09 -5.40 -7.83
N TYR A 261 0.08 -5.09 -7.01
CA TYR A 261 -0.14 -5.69 -5.70
C TYR A 261 -0.95 -6.98 -5.78
N TRP A 262 -1.53 -7.32 -6.95
CA TRP A 262 -2.27 -8.55 -7.18
C TRP A 262 -1.32 -9.76 -7.16
N HIS A 263 -1.04 -10.25 -5.97
CA HIS A 263 -0.39 -11.53 -5.75
C HIS A 263 -1.46 -12.64 -5.79
N GLN A 264 -1.07 -13.86 -6.15
CA GLN A 264 -2.02 -14.97 -6.35
C GLN A 264 -3.11 -14.67 -7.41
N ILE A 265 -2.68 -14.14 -8.56
CA ILE A 265 -3.57 -13.71 -9.64
C ILE A 265 -4.52 -14.81 -10.12
N GLU A 266 -4.10 -16.07 -10.08
CA GLU A 266 -4.94 -17.21 -10.48
C GLU A 266 -6.17 -17.37 -9.56
N GLY A 267 -5.98 -17.25 -8.23
CA GLY A 267 -7.07 -17.30 -7.26
C GLY A 267 -8.00 -16.09 -7.40
N ILE A 268 -7.41 -14.90 -7.53
CA ILE A 268 -8.17 -13.65 -7.73
C ILE A 268 -9.01 -13.73 -9.01
N LEU A 269 -8.40 -14.06 -10.16
CA LEU A 269 -9.11 -14.17 -11.44
C LEU A 269 -10.19 -15.25 -11.38
N SER A 270 -9.90 -16.41 -10.79
CA SER A 270 -10.89 -17.47 -10.64
C SER A 270 -12.12 -16.99 -9.87
N LEU A 271 -11.95 -16.28 -8.75
CA LEU A 271 -13.05 -15.73 -7.95
C LEU A 271 -13.88 -14.70 -8.73
N PHE A 272 -13.24 -13.74 -9.40
CA PHE A 272 -13.95 -12.69 -10.13
C PHE A 272 -14.64 -13.22 -11.39
N ILE A 273 -14.00 -14.13 -12.12
CA ILE A 273 -14.56 -14.73 -13.33
C ILE A 273 -15.72 -15.67 -12.95
N THR A 274 -15.53 -16.59 -12.02
CA THR A 274 -16.62 -17.51 -11.60
C THR A 274 -17.76 -16.77 -10.89
N GLY A 275 -17.46 -15.79 -10.05
CA GLY A 275 -18.45 -14.90 -9.44
C GLY A 275 -19.23 -14.05 -10.44
N SER A 276 -18.68 -13.76 -11.63
CA SER A 276 -19.44 -13.12 -12.71
C SER A 276 -20.43 -14.05 -13.41
N PHE A 277 -20.23 -15.37 -13.31
CA PHE A 277 -21.14 -16.39 -13.82
C PHE A 277 -22.18 -16.85 -12.79
N ASN A 278 -22.20 -16.26 -11.58
CA ASN A 278 -23.17 -16.61 -10.56
C ASN A 278 -24.59 -16.30 -11.07
N ALA A 279 -25.52 -17.26 -10.93
CA ALA A 279 -26.79 -17.30 -11.65
C ALA A 279 -27.64 -16.03 -11.49
N ASP A 280 -27.64 -15.43 -10.29
CA ASP A 280 -28.39 -14.21 -9.99
C ASP A 280 -27.91 -13.02 -10.82
N ARG A 281 -26.60 -12.94 -11.09
CA ARG A 281 -25.99 -11.85 -11.85
C ARG A 281 -26.15 -12.05 -13.36
N ALA A 282 -26.10 -13.30 -13.81
CA ALA A 282 -26.41 -13.67 -15.18
C ALA A 282 -27.89 -13.42 -15.52
N ALA A 283 -28.81 -13.75 -14.60
CA ALA A 283 -30.23 -13.43 -14.73
C ALA A 283 -30.47 -11.92 -14.82
N GLN A 284 -29.81 -11.13 -13.98
CA GLN A 284 -29.93 -9.67 -13.98
C GLN A 284 -29.42 -9.03 -15.28
N VAL A 285 -28.33 -9.56 -15.86
CA VAL A 285 -27.84 -9.12 -17.19
C VAL A 285 -28.80 -9.52 -18.30
N SER A 286 -29.38 -10.73 -18.24
CA SER A 286 -30.40 -11.17 -19.20
C SER A 286 -31.64 -10.28 -19.17
N GLU A 287 -32.17 -9.99 -17.98
CA GLU A 287 -33.32 -9.08 -17.80
C GLU A 287 -33.02 -7.67 -18.30
N THR A 288 -31.80 -7.17 -18.05
CA THR A 288 -31.38 -5.83 -18.52
C THR A 288 -31.28 -5.79 -20.05
N MET A 289 -30.74 -6.84 -20.68
CA MET A 289 -30.67 -6.95 -22.14
C MET A 289 -32.05 -7.13 -22.78
N GLU A 290 -32.94 -7.91 -22.17
CA GLU A 290 -34.34 -8.05 -22.61
C GLU A 290 -35.11 -6.72 -22.49
N ALA A 291 -34.89 -5.97 -21.41
CA ALA A 291 -35.46 -4.63 -21.25
C ALA A 291 -34.92 -3.67 -22.31
N TYR A 292 -33.62 -3.69 -22.60
CA TYR A 292 -33.01 -2.90 -23.68
C TYR A 292 -33.60 -3.26 -25.05
N HIS A 293 -33.74 -4.55 -25.36
CA HIS A 293 -34.36 -5.01 -26.61
C HIS A 293 -35.82 -4.56 -26.72
N ARG A 294 -36.61 -4.62 -25.65
CA ARG A 294 -38.00 -4.12 -25.66
C ARG A 294 -38.10 -2.62 -25.92
N LEU A 295 -37.18 -1.83 -25.36
CA LEU A 295 -37.13 -0.38 -25.53
C LEU A 295 -36.66 0.05 -26.93
N HIS A 296 -35.83 -0.76 -27.60
CA HIS A 296 -35.20 -0.38 -28.86
C HIS A 296 -35.66 -1.16 -30.09
N ASN A 297 -36.41 -2.26 -29.94
CA ASN A 297 -37.05 -2.97 -31.05
C ASN A 297 -38.57 -2.77 -31.14
N SER A 298 -39.17 -1.92 -30.29
CA SER A 298 -40.56 -1.47 -30.49
C SER A 298 -40.63 -0.34 -31.52
N SER A 299 -40.48 -0.71 -32.80
CA SER A 299 -40.99 0.14 -33.89
C SER A 299 -42.50 -0.03 -34.01
N PRO A 300 -43.28 1.04 -34.24
CA PRO A 300 -44.72 0.97 -34.25
C PRO A 300 -45.20 0.25 -35.52
N SER A 301 -45.87 -0.88 -35.36
CA SER A 301 -46.61 -1.51 -36.45
C SER A 301 -47.73 -0.57 -36.88
N SER A 302 -47.62 -0.02 -38.08
CA SER A 302 -48.72 0.61 -38.82
C SER A 302 -49.65 -0.45 -39.41
#